data_AF-A0A4R2HEU6-F1
#
_entry.id   AF-A0A4R2HEU6-F1
#
_cell.length_a   1.000
_cell.length_b   1.000
_cell.length_c   1.000
_cell.angle_alpha   90.00
_cell.angle_beta   90.00
_cell.angle_gamma   90.00
#
_symmetry.space_group_name_H-M   'P 1'
#
loop_
_entity.id
_entity.type
_entity.pdbx_description
1 polymer ?
#
loop_
_entity_poly.entity_id
_entity_poly.type
_entity_poly.pdbx_seq_one_letter_code
_entity_poly.pdbx_strand_id
1 'polypeptide(L)'
;MRTVYRVLSMAIAIAVVLQVAAIALAGFTVSKDAGDGVTIGADYSNFGQSYHSIAGTAIGLLALVLLIVSFLTNVPRGRSLAGIIVGLVAIQFVLAVVSFGIPALGVLHGINGLAIAGVAGAAARRSTETPAQQTANV
;
A
#
# COMPACT_ATOMS: atom_id res chain seq x y z
N MET A 1 10.11 -17.62 -10.63
CA MET A 1 9.92 -16.27 -10.05
C MET A 1 8.68 -15.52 -10.51
N ARG A 2 8.08 -15.82 -11.68
CA ARG A 2 6.86 -15.12 -12.15
C ARG A 2 5.67 -15.27 -11.19
N THR A 3 5.41 -16.48 -10.67
CA THR A 3 4.37 -16.72 -9.66
C THR A 3 4.65 -15.96 -8.36
N VAL A 4 5.90 -15.98 -7.87
CA VAL A 4 6.29 -15.23 -6.67
C VAL A 4 6.07 -13.73 -6.85
N TYR A 5 6.50 -13.17 -7.99
CA TYR A 5 6.25 -11.78 -8.36
C TYR A 5 4.75 -11.44 -8.36
N ARG A 6 3.91 -12.31 -8.93
CA ARG A 6 2.46 -12.16 -8.95
C ARG A 6 1.86 -12.13 -7.54
N VAL A 7 2.22 -13.12 -6.72
CA VAL A 7 1.70 -13.27 -5.35
C VAL A 7 2.10 -12.08 -4.50
N LEU A 8 3.35 -11.64 -4.56
CA LEU A 8 3.83 -10.45 -3.84
C LEU A 8 3.10 -9.18 -4.31
N SER A 9 2.93 -9.00 -5.62
CA SER A 9 2.19 -7.86 -6.17
C SER A 9 0.73 -7.84 -5.70
N MET A 10 0.05 -8.99 -5.70
CA MET A 10 -1.32 -9.12 -5.18
C MET A 10 -1.37 -8.89 -3.68
N ALA A 11 -0.41 -9.42 -2.92
CA ALA A 11 -0.35 -9.26 -1.47
C ALA A 11 -0.22 -7.78 -1.09
N ILE A 12 0.62 -7.01 -1.79
CA ILE A 12 0.74 -5.55 -1.60
C ILE A 12 -0.60 -4.86 -1.88
N ALA A 13 -1.25 -5.15 -3.01
CA ALA A 13 -2.52 -4.52 -3.36
C ALA A 13 -3.61 -4.80 -2.31
N ILE A 14 -3.75 -6.05 -1.87
CA ILE A 14 -4.72 -6.45 -0.85
C ILE A 14 -4.37 -5.83 0.51
N ALA A 15 -3.09 -5.82 0.89
CA ALA A 15 -2.65 -5.25 2.15
C ALA A 15 -2.95 -3.74 2.23
N VAL A 16 -2.79 -2.99 1.13
CA VAL A 16 -3.19 -1.58 1.08
C VAL A 16 -4.71 -1.42 1.28
N VAL A 17 -5.53 -2.25 0.63
CA VAL A 17 -7.01 -2.21 0.83
C VAL A 17 -7.37 -2.46 2.29
N LEU A 18 -6.74 -3.44 2.93
CA LEU A 18 -6.94 -3.71 4.36
C LEU A 18 -6.48 -2.53 5.22
N GLN A 19 -5.41 -1.84 4.82
CA GLN A 19 -4.92 -0.64 5.51
C GLN A 19 -5.90 0.54 5.44
N VAL A 20 -6.58 0.70 4.29
CA VAL A 20 -7.66 1.69 4.10
C VAL A 20 -8.89 1.32 4.93
N ALA A 21 -9.27 0.04 4.97
CA ALA A 21 -10.35 -0.42 5.83
C ALA A 21 -10.03 -0.18 7.31
N ALA A 22 -8.78 -0.36 7.72
CA ALA A 22 -8.34 -0.14 9.10
C ALA A 22 -8.38 1.33 9.52
N ILE A 23 -8.07 2.29 8.63
CA ILE A 23 -8.20 3.71 8.97
C ILE A 23 -9.67 4.16 9.03
N ALA A 24 -10.55 3.55 8.22
CA ALA A 24 -11.99 3.77 8.36
C ALA A 24 -12.49 3.23 9.72
N LEU A 25 -12.10 2.00 10.08
CA LEU A 25 -12.38 1.42 11.40
C LEU A 25 -11.90 2.35 12.53
N ALA A 26 -10.66 2.84 12.43
CA ALA A 26 -10.10 3.79 13.40
C ALA A 26 -10.96 5.04 13.57
N GLY A 27 -11.40 5.66 12.48
CA GLY A 27 -12.23 6.87 12.53
C GLY A 27 -13.59 6.63 13.19
N PHE A 28 -14.24 5.51 12.86
CA PHE A 28 -15.51 5.13 13.52
C PHE A 28 -15.32 4.79 15.00
N THR A 29 -14.22 4.11 15.36
CA THR A 29 -13.91 3.81 16.77
C THR A 29 -13.65 5.08 17.58
N VAL A 30 -12.87 6.04 17.05
CA VAL A 30 -12.67 7.35 17.69
C VAL A 30 -14.00 8.06 17.92
N SER A 31 -14.88 8.07 16.91
CA SER A 31 -16.18 8.74 17.00
C SER A 31 -17.09 8.11 18.05
N LYS A 32 -17.10 6.76 18.11
CA LYS A 32 -17.84 6.01 19.13
C LYS A 32 -17.29 6.29 20.52
N ASP A 33 -15.99 6.11 20.73
CA ASP A 33 -15.36 6.22 22.05
C ASP A 33 -15.52 7.63 22.62
N ALA A 34 -15.36 8.66 21.78
CA ALA A 34 -15.63 10.04 22.16
C ALA A 34 -17.10 10.25 22.57
N GLY A 35 -18.05 9.65 21.83
CA GLY A 35 -19.47 9.68 22.17
C GLY A 35 -19.81 8.98 23.49
N ASP A 36 -19.04 7.95 23.86
CA ASP A 36 -19.15 7.23 25.13
C ASP A 36 -18.42 7.93 26.30
N GLY A 37 -17.80 9.10 26.06
CA GLY A 37 -17.11 9.89 27.07
C GLY A 37 -15.64 9.51 27.32
N VAL A 38 -15.05 8.67 26.47
CA VAL A 38 -13.61 8.38 26.51
C VAL A 38 -12.84 9.63 26.12
N THR A 39 -11.82 9.98 26.91
CA THR A 39 -10.93 11.10 26.57
C THR A 39 -9.99 10.70 25.44
N ILE A 40 -10.05 11.41 24.31
CA ILE A 40 -9.16 11.19 23.16
C ILE A 40 -7.93 12.09 23.34
N GLY A 41 -6.87 11.53 23.95
CA GLY A 41 -5.62 12.21 24.27
C GLY A 41 -4.40 11.63 23.55
N ALA A 42 -3.21 12.05 23.96
CA ALA A 42 -1.94 11.60 23.37
C ALA A 42 -1.65 10.11 23.62
N ASP A 43 -2.25 9.53 24.65
CA ASP A 43 -2.17 8.13 25.06
C ASP A 43 -3.29 7.25 24.46
N TYR A 44 -4.25 7.86 23.77
CA TYR A 44 -5.31 7.12 23.10
C TYR A 44 -4.78 6.38 21.87
N SER A 45 -5.14 5.11 21.75
CA SER A 45 -4.91 4.29 20.56
C SER A 45 -6.06 3.32 20.40
N ASN A 46 -6.37 2.97 19.15
CA ASN A 46 -7.27 1.87 18.85
C ASN A 46 -6.65 0.88 17.87
N PHE A 47 -7.33 -0.27 17.72
CA PHE A 47 -6.88 -1.34 16.84
C PHE A 47 -6.73 -0.89 15.38
N GLY A 48 -7.65 -0.06 14.87
CA GLY A 48 -7.59 0.44 13.49
C GLY A 48 -6.32 1.26 13.23
N GLN A 49 -5.99 2.18 14.14
CA GLN A 49 -4.77 2.99 14.07
C GLN A 49 -3.50 2.11 14.16
N SER A 50 -3.48 1.20 15.13
CA SER A 50 -2.36 0.29 15.35
C SER A 50 -2.11 -0.63 14.15
N TYR A 51 -3.18 -1.22 13.60
CA TYR A 51 -3.10 -2.06 12.41
C TYR A 51 -2.65 -1.26 11.18
N HIS A 52 -3.22 -0.08 10.96
CA HIS A 52 -2.85 0.79 9.84
C HIS A 52 -1.34 1.10 9.84
N SER A 53 -0.80 1.46 11.01
CA SER A 53 0.64 1.73 11.20
C SER A 53 1.52 0.50 10.94
N ILE A 54 1.23 -0.63 11.60
CA ILE A 54 2.04 -1.86 11.48
C ILE A 54 2.00 -2.41 10.05
N ALA A 55 0.81 -2.44 9.43
CA ALA A 55 0.64 -2.91 8.07
C ALA A 55 1.39 -2.02 7.06
N GLY A 56 1.54 -0.71 7.32
CA GLY A 56 2.38 0.18 6.52
C GLY A 56 3.83 -0.28 6.43
N THR A 57 4.43 -0.63 7.57
CA THR A 57 5.78 -1.17 7.61
C THR A 57 5.88 -2.51 6.87
N ALA A 58 4.91 -3.40 7.06
CA ALA A 58 4.88 -4.69 6.37
C ALA A 58 4.79 -4.55 4.84
N ILE A 59 3.98 -3.60 4.34
CA ILE A 59 3.87 -3.29 2.91
C ILE A 59 5.21 -2.77 2.37
N GLY A 60 5.91 -1.94 3.14
CA GLY A 60 7.25 -1.46 2.76
C GLY A 60 8.25 -2.60 2.58
N LEU A 61 8.27 -3.56 3.51
CA LEU A 61 9.12 -4.75 3.40
C LEU A 61 8.73 -5.61 2.19
N LEU A 62 7.43 -5.83 1.97
CA LEU A 62 6.95 -6.58 0.79
C LEU A 62 7.34 -5.90 -0.52
N ALA A 63 7.31 -4.57 -0.59
CA ALA A 63 7.72 -3.82 -1.77
C ALA A 63 9.21 -4.00 -2.08
N LEU A 64 10.07 -4.01 -1.05
CA LEU A 64 11.51 -4.29 -1.22
C LEU A 64 11.75 -5.73 -1.68
N VAL A 65 11.04 -6.71 -1.11
CA VAL A 65 11.12 -8.10 -1.56
C VAL A 65 10.64 -8.25 -3.00
N LEU A 66 9.54 -7.57 -3.38
CA LEU A 66 9.05 -7.53 -4.76
C LEU A 66 10.12 -6.94 -5.70
N LEU A 67 10.79 -5.86 -5.30
CA LEU A 67 11.88 -5.27 -6.07
C LEU A 67 13.01 -6.27 -6.30
N ILE A 68 13.47 -6.97 -5.27
CA ILE A 68 14.48 -8.03 -5.41
C ILE A 68 14.01 -9.11 -6.38
N VAL A 69 12.79 -9.63 -6.19
CA VAL A 69 12.18 -10.67 -7.06
C VAL A 69 12.03 -10.19 -8.50
N SER A 70 11.82 -8.89 -8.73
CA SER A 70 11.68 -8.31 -10.07
C SER A 70 12.94 -8.47 -10.94
N PHE A 71 14.12 -8.54 -10.32
CA PHE A 71 15.38 -8.81 -11.02
C PHE A 71 15.52 -10.28 -11.43
N LEU A 72 14.85 -11.18 -10.71
CA LEU A 72 14.90 -12.63 -10.88
C LEU A 72 13.80 -13.19 -11.80
N THR A 73 13.03 -12.31 -12.45
CA THR A 73 11.94 -12.71 -13.35
C THR A 73 11.95 -11.92 -14.66
N ASN A 74 11.43 -12.54 -15.73
CA ASN A 74 11.26 -11.93 -17.04
C ASN A 74 9.84 -11.40 -17.25
N VAL A 75 9.21 -10.84 -16.21
CA VAL A 75 7.93 -10.14 -16.35
C VAL A 75 8.19 -8.84 -17.12
N PRO A 76 7.53 -8.59 -18.26
CA PRO A 76 7.68 -7.38 -19.04
C PRO A 76 7.46 -6.15 -18.16
N ARG A 77 8.41 -5.20 -18.18
CA ARG A 77 8.44 -4.00 -17.31
C ARG A 77 8.37 -4.30 -15.80
N GLY A 78 8.58 -5.55 -15.36
CA GLY A 78 8.45 -5.95 -13.95
C GLY A 78 9.38 -5.17 -13.02
N ARG A 79 10.62 -4.93 -13.44
CA ARG A 79 11.59 -4.09 -12.69
C ARG A 79 11.13 -2.64 -12.55
N SER A 80 10.62 -2.07 -13.64
CA SER A 80 10.11 -0.70 -13.66
C SER A 80 8.89 -0.55 -12.75
N LEU A 81 7.93 -1.48 -12.80
CA LEU A 81 6.76 -1.47 -11.94
C LEU A 81 7.13 -1.66 -10.46
N ALA A 82 8.03 -2.59 -10.14
CA ALA A 82 8.50 -2.78 -8.77
C ALA A 82 9.24 -1.54 -8.24
N GLY A 83 10.07 -0.90 -9.07
CA GLY A 83 10.72 0.36 -8.73
C GLY A 83 9.72 1.50 -8.48
N ILE A 84 8.67 1.61 -9.30
CA ILE A 84 7.58 2.57 -9.08
C ILE A 84 6.88 2.29 -7.74
N ILE A 85 6.57 1.04 -7.42
CA ILE A 85 5.93 0.67 -6.14
C ILE A 85 6.82 1.09 -4.97
N VAL A 86 8.13 0.81 -5.00
CA VAL A 86 9.06 1.24 -3.95
C VAL A 86 9.12 2.77 -3.84
N GLY A 87 9.19 3.49 -4.97
CA GLY A 87 9.17 4.95 -4.98
C GLY A 87 7.89 5.54 -4.38
N LEU A 88 6.73 4.97 -4.74
CA LEU A 88 5.44 5.37 -4.16
C LEU A 88 5.38 5.06 -2.67
N VAL A 89 5.91 3.93 -2.21
CA VAL A 89 6.00 3.59 -0.77
C VAL A 89 6.89 4.58 -0.02
N ALA A 90 8.02 5.00 -0.60
CA ALA A 90 8.88 6.02 0.01
C ALA A 90 8.12 7.36 0.16
N ILE A 91 7.42 7.79 -0.90
CA ILE A 91 6.54 8.96 -0.86
C ILE A 91 5.44 8.78 0.19
N GLN A 92 4.83 7.59 0.28
CA GLN A 92 3.79 7.27 1.26
C GLN A 92 4.26 7.49 2.69
N PHE A 93 5.48 7.03 3.01
CA PHE A 93 6.07 7.17 4.32
C PHE A 93 6.33 8.64 4.68
N VAL A 94 6.89 9.41 3.73
CA VAL A 94 7.10 10.86 3.92
C VAL A 94 5.76 11.56 4.17
N LEU A 95 4.75 11.28 3.33
CA LEU A 95 3.41 11.86 3.51
C LEU A 95 2.80 11.47 4.86
N ALA A 96 2.99 10.23 5.33
CA ALA A 96 2.49 9.79 6.64
C ALA A 96 3.07 10.64 7.78
N VAL A 97 4.39 10.78 7.82
CA VAL A 97 5.10 11.52 8.88
C VAL A 97 4.73 13.01 8.85
N VAL A 98 4.75 13.63 7.67
CA VAL A 98 4.46 15.07 7.55
C VAL A 98 2.98 15.37 7.85
N SER A 99 2.06 14.43 7.62
CA SER A 99 0.63 14.61 7.90
C SER A 99 0.31 14.82 9.37
N PHE A 100 1.17 14.40 10.31
CA PHE A 100 1.01 14.72 11.73
C PHE A 100 1.17 16.22 12.03
N GLY A 101 1.96 16.94 11.23
CA GLY A 101 2.10 18.40 11.32
C GLY A 101 1.19 19.18 10.39
N ILE A 102 0.83 18.59 9.24
CA ILE A 102 -0.04 19.22 8.23
C ILE A 102 -1.16 18.23 7.84
N PRO A 103 -2.26 18.17 8.60
CA PRO A 103 -3.31 17.15 8.41
C PRO A 103 -3.91 17.11 7.00
N ALA A 104 -3.97 18.23 6.29
CA ALA A 104 -4.45 18.30 4.91
C ALA A 104 -3.65 17.41 3.94
N LEU A 105 -2.36 17.17 4.21
CA LEU A 105 -1.54 16.25 3.41
C LEU A 105 -1.93 14.78 3.59
N GLY A 106 -2.75 14.46 4.61
CA GLY A 106 -3.35 13.15 4.79
C GLY A 106 -4.22 12.73 3.60
N VAL A 107 -4.78 13.70 2.85
CA VAL A 107 -5.50 13.42 1.60
C VAL A 107 -4.54 12.87 0.54
N LEU A 108 -3.36 13.48 0.37
CA LEU A 108 -2.34 12.99 -0.57
C LEU A 108 -1.80 11.63 -0.14
N HIS A 109 -1.64 11.40 1.17
CA HIS A 109 -1.30 10.09 1.71
C HIS A 109 -2.35 9.03 1.31
N GLY A 110 -3.65 9.33 1.49
CA GLY A 110 -4.73 8.44 1.07
C GLY A 110 -4.69 8.13 -0.43
N ILE A 111 -4.54 9.16 -1.27
CA ILE A 111 -4.48 9.02 -2.73
C ILE A 111 -3.26 8.20 -3.17
N ASN A 112 -2.08 8.46 -2.60
CA ASN A 112 -0.86 7.73 -2.95
C ASN A 112 -0.94 6.26 -2.51
N GLY A 113 -1.63 5.96 -1.41
CA GLY A 113 -1.98 4.59 -1.03
C GLY A 113 -2.77 3.87 -2.13
N LEU A 114 -3.84 4.50 -2.64
CA LEU A 114 -4.61 3.95 -3.76
C LEU A 114 -3.76 3.77 -5.03
N ALA A 115 -2.83 4.69 -5.31
CA ALA A 115 -1.88 4.55 -6.41
C ALA A 115 -0.98 3.32 -6.26
N ILE A 116 -0.45 3.06 -5.05
CA ILE A 116 0.31 1.83 -4.75
C ILE A 116 -0.52 0.59 -5.06
N ALA A 117 -1.76 0.52 -4.57
CA ALA A 117 -2.64 -0.62 -4.83
C ALA A 117 -2.92 -0.81 -6.33
N GLY A 118 -3.17 0.29 -7.05
CA GLY A 118 -3.41 0.27 -8.50
C GLY A 118 -2.20 -0.25 -9.30
N VAL A 119 -0.99 0.25 -9.01
CA VAL A 119 0.25 -0.17 -9.67
C VAL A 119 0.59 -1.62 -9.31
N ALA A 120 0.43 -2.02 -8.05
CA ALA A 120 0.64 -3.41 -7.62
C ALA A 120 -0.34 -4.37 -8.30
N GLY A 121 -1.63 -3.99 -8.42
CA GLY A 121 -2.61 -4.75 -9.19
C GLY A 121 -2.26 -4.85 -10.67
N ALA A 122 -1.75 -3.77 -11.29
CA ALA A 122 -1.27 -3.79 -12.67
C ALA A 122 -0.05 -4.71 -12.84
N ALA A 123 0.90 -4.69 -11.89
CA ALA A 123 2.04 -5.59 -11.86
C ALA A 123 1.60 -7.07 -11.77
N ALA A 124 0.62 -7.38 -10.92
CA ALA A 124 0.06 -8.72 -10.82
C ALA A 124 -0.59 -9.18 -12.13
N ARG A 125 -1.43 -8.36 -12.77
CA ARG A 125 -2.06 -8.71 -14.07
C ARG A 125 -1.02 -8.95 -15.17
N ARG A 126 -0.02 -8.09 -15.26
CA ARG A 126 1.02 -8.21 -16.29
C ARG A 126 1.86 -9.49 -16.17
N SER A 127 1.92 -10.07 -14.97
CA SER A 127 2.60 -11.34 -14.76
C SER A 127 1.90 -12.53 -15.42
N THR A 128 0.62 -12.42 -15.78
CA THR A 128 -0.17 -13.48 -16.42
C THR A 128 -0.30 -13.32 -17.94
N GLU A 129 0.08 -12.18 -18.50
CA GLU A 129 0.03 -11.95 -19.96
C GLU A 129 1.07 -12.82 -20.69
N THR A 130 0.62 -13.51 -21.73
CA THR A 130 1.47 -14.25 -22.67
C THR A 130 2.08 -13.27 -23.69
N PRO A 131 3.32 -13.47 -24.20
CA PRO A 131 3.95 -12.55 -25.14
C PRO A 131 3.09 -12.15 -26.35
N ALA A 132 2.26 -13.07 -26.88
CA ALA A 132 1.37 -12.83 -28.02
C ALA A 132 0.19 -11.88 -27.73
N GLN A 133 -0.27 -11.78 -26.48
CA GLN A 133 -1.34 -10.83 -26.09
C GLN A 133 -0.82 -9.41 -25.87
N GLN A 134 0.51 -9.24 -25.87
CA GLN A 134 1.15 -8.00 -25.48
C GLN A 134 1.49 -7.10 -26.67
N THR A 135 1.67 -7.67 -27.87
CA THR A 135 1.85 -6.93 -29.14
C THR A 135 0.55 -6.32 -29.67
N ALA A 136 -0.61 -6.79 -29.19
CA ALA A 136 -1.91 -6.25 -29.59
C ALA A 136 -2.33 -5.00 -28.77
N ASN A 137 -1.61 -4.67 -27.69
CA ASN A 137 -1.93 -3.58 -26.76
C ASN A 137 -0.88 -2.44 -26.76
N VAL A 138 -0.04 -2.35 -27.79
CA VAL A 138 0.93 -1.25 -28.04
C VAL A 138 0.47 -0.47 -29.25
#